data_AF-A0AAJ0DN74-F1
#
_entry.id   AF-A0AAJ0DN74-F1
#
_cell.length_a   1.000
_cell.length_b   1.000
_cell.length_c   1.000
_cell.angle_alpha   90.00
_cell.angle_beta   90.00
_cell.angle_gamma   90.00
#
_symmetry.space_group_name_H-M   'P 1'
#
loop_
_entity.id
_entity.type
_entity.pdbx_description
1 polymer ?
#
loop_
_entity_poly.entity_id
_entity_poly.type
_entity_poly.pdbx_seq_one_letter_code
_entity_poly.pdbx_strand_id
1 'polypeptide(L)'
;MSKAILSIQSNDSTKTKATANLLPCRIHHDGPVGDSNTFWNPSKSEDGKTVAYFRGRKLHGTTVKLPEQYRGVVMERSAKVETQQLEGEGEEAEGDLVELGTMETKAEFDEMVIWGHEASAEAASDPYVRSIEEWLGVAESIHSYSPEETRTGA
;
A
#
# COMPACT_ATOMS: atom_id res chain seq x y z
N MET A 1 -19.32 17.64 4.13
CA MET A 1 -19.07 16.22 3.79
C MET A 1 -18.57 16.16 2.36
N SER A 2 -17.38 15.62 2.10
CA SER A 2 -16.84 15.45 0.75
C SER A 2 -17.55 14.29 0.03
N LYS A 3 -17.97 14.50 -1.23
CA LYS A 3 -18.55 13.43 -2.06
C LYS A 3 -17.47 12.38 -2.38
N ALA A 4 -17.81 11.10 -2.29
CA ALA A 4 -16.91 10.01 -2.70
C ALA A 4 -16.65 10.09 -4.22
N ILE A 5 -15.43 9.71 -4.65
CA ILE A 5 -15.00 9.78 -6.07
C ILE A 5 -14.56 8.40 -6.58
N LEU A 6 -14.13 7.50 -5.68
CA LEU A 6 -13.66 6.16 -6.01
C LEU A 6 -14.29 5.12 -5.07
N SER A 7 -14.67 3.97 -5.61
CA SER A 7 -15.07 2.79 -4.84
C SER A 7 -14.04 1.67 -5.02
N ILE A 8 -13.76 0.94 -3.93
CA ILE A 8 -12.84 -0.20 -3.95
C ILE A 8 -13.67 -1.47 -4.00
N GLN A 9 -13.54 -2.23 -5.07
CA GLN A 9 -14.16 -3.54 -5.22
C GLN A 9 -13.18 -4.62 -4.77
N SER A 10 -13.51 -5.28 -3.67
CA SER A 10 -12.76 -6.43 -3.17
C SER A 10 -13.39 -7.72 -3.67
N ASN A 11 -12.80 -8.34 -4.69
CA ASN A 11 -13.13 -9.72 -5.03
C ASN A 11 -12.41 -10.65 -4.04
N ASP A 12 -13.15 -11.14 -3.05
CA ASP A 12 -12.62 -11.98 -1.96
C ASP A 12 -12.18 -13.39 -2.42
N SER A 13 -12.37 -13.71 -3.70
CA SER A 13 -12.19 -15.07 -4.23
C SER A 13 -10.73 -15.50 -4.43
N THR A 14 -9.76 -14.59 -4.55
CA THR A 14 -8.32 -14.95 -4.65
C THR A 14 -7.42 -13.77 -4.27
N LYS A 15 -7.06 -13.64 -2.99
CA LYS A 15 -6.03 -12.67 -2.54
C LYS A 15 -4.64 -13.25 -2.81
N THR A 16 -4.06 -12.96 -3.97
CA THR A 16 -2.67 -13.31 -4.25
C THR A 16 -1.76 -12.44 -3.37
N LYS A 17 -0.87 -13.06 -2.60
CA LYS A 17 0.18 -12.34 -1.87
C LYS A 17 1.30 -11.96 -2.84
N ALA A 18 1.63 -10.68 -2.87
CA ALA A 18 2.73 -10.14 -3.67
C ALA A 18 3.86 -9.65 -2.77
N THR A 19 5.06 -9.51 -3.35
CA THR A 19 6.19 -8.85 -2.70
C THR A 19 6.43 -7.51 -3.39
N ALA A 20 6.19 -6.42 -2.66
CA ALA A 20 6.46 -5.08 -3.16
C ALA A 20 7.97 -4.80 -3.11
N ASN A 21 8.56 -4.47 -4.26
CA ASN A 21 9.98 -4.14 -4.37
C ASN A 21 10.15 -2.68 -4.80
N LEU A 22 10.73 -1.86 -3.94
CA LEU A 22 11.05 -0.47 -4.24
C LEU A 22 12.51 -0.36 -4.70
N LEU A 23 12.72 -0.11 -5.99
CA LEU A 23 14.05 -0.05 -6.60
C LEU A 23 14.63 1.38 -6.54
N PRO A 24 15.96 1.55 -6.41
CA PRO A 24 16.60 2.87 -6.37
C PRO A 24 16.83 3.43 -7.77
N CYS A 25 15.86 3.24 -8.67
CA CYS A 25 15.93 3.69 -10.05
C CYS A 25 14.53 3.77 -10.67
N ARG A 26 14.43 4.53 -11.77
CA ARG A 26 13.20 4.60 -12.57
C ARG A 26 13.26 3.60 -13.71
N ILE A 27 12.20 2.82 -13.86
CA ILE A 27 11.96 1.97 -15.03
C ILE A 27 10.90 2.69 -15.87
N HIS A 28 11.17 2.93 -17.15
CA HIS A 28 10.22 3.62 -18.05
C HIS A 28 9.12 2.70 -18.60
N HIS A 29 9.30 1.40 -18.47
CA HIS A 29 8.32 0.41 -18.91
C HIS A 29 7.33 0.12 -17.78
N ASP A 30 6.06 0.40 -18.05
CA ASP A 30 4.94 0.06 -17.17
C ASP A 30 4.19 -1.14 -17.74
N GLY A 31 4.27 -2.29 -17.07
CA GLY A 31 3.57 -3.51 -17.49
C GLY A 31 4.26 -4.80 -17.02
N PRO A 32 3.68 -5.97 -17.37
CA PRO A 32 4.24 -7.26 -17.02
C PRO A 32 5.66 -7.44 -17.58
N VAL A 33 6.56 -7.92 -16.73
CA VAL A 33 7.91 -8.33 -17.11
C VAL A 33 7.94 -9.85 -17.10
N GLY A 34 8.06 -10.49 -18.27
CA GLY A 34 7.85 -11.93 -18.53
C GLY A 34 8.15 -12.89 -17.36
N ASP A 35 9.27 -13.62 -17.41
CA ASP A 35 9.67 -14.47 -16.29
C ASP A 35 10.59 -13.69 -15.35
N SER A 36 10.02 -13.14 -14.27
CA SER A 36 10.78 -12.41 -13.26
C SER A 36 11.81 -13.29 -12.55
N ASN A 37 11.54 -14.59 -12.36
CA ASN A 37 12.42 -15.49 -11.62
C ASN A 37 13.74 -15.75 -12.37
N THR A 38 13.80 -15.49 -13.66
CA THR A 38 15.07 -15.60 -14.39
C THR A 38 15.97 -14.38 -14.15
N PHE A 39 15.40 -13.19 -13.96
CA PHE A 39 16.14 -11.92 -13.94
C PHE A 39 16.20 -11.24 -12.57
N TRP A 40 15.35 -11.64 -11.63
CA TRP A 40 15.21 -11.04 -10.32
C TRP A 40 15.17 -12.13 -9.24
N ASN A 41 16.34 -12.41 -8.65
CA ASN A 41 16.51 -13.43 -7.63
C ASN A 41 17.19 -12.85 -6.39
N PRO A 42 16.44 -12.17 -5.51
CA PRO A 42 16.92 -11.80 -4.18
C PRO A 42 17.42 -13.02 -3.41
N SER A 43 18.64 -12.95 -2.88
CA SER A 43 19.22 -13.99 -2.03
C SER A 43 19.75 -13.39 -0.73
N LYS A 44 19.90 -14.23 0.30
CA LYS A 44 20.55 -13.82 1.55
C LYS A 44 22.06 -14.04 1.41
N SER A 45 22.83 -12.98 1.65
CA SER A 45 24.29 -13.04 1.76
C SER A 45 24.71 -13.75 3.05
N GLU A 46 25.98 -14.16 3.15
CA GLU A 46 26.56 -14.77 4.36
C GLU A 46 26.38 -13.87 5.60
N ASP A 47 26.42 -12.55 5.42
CA ASP A 47 26.18 -11.55 6.46
C ASP A 47 24.69 -11.37 6.84
N GLY A 48 23.78 -12.21 6.32
CA GLY A 48 22.34 -12.13 6.56
C GLY A 48 21.61 -11.02 5.80
N LYS A 49 22.32 -10.16 5.07
CA LYS A 49 21.74 -9.08 4.26
C LYS A 49 21.11 -9.62 2.97
N THR A 50 19.93 -9.12 2.61
CA THR A 50 19.29 -9.43 1.33
C THR A 50 20.02 -8.71 0.20
N VAL A 51 20.39 -9.42 -0.86
CA VAL A 51 21.13 -8.90 -2.01
C VAL A 51 20.47 -9.35 -3.31
N ALA A 52 20.40 -8.46 -4.29
CA ALA A 52 19.99 -8.77 -5.65
C ALA A 52 20.86 -7.99 -6.64
N TYR A 53 20.88 -8.43 -7.90
CA TYR A 53 21.55 -7.71 -8.97
C TYR A 53 20.54 -7.22 -9.99
N PHE A 54 20.53 -5.92 -10.25
CA PHE A 54 19.71 -5.33 -11.29
C PHE A 54 20.60 -4.66 -12.33
N ARG A 55 20.52 -5.10 -13.59
CA ARG A 55 21.33 -4.55 -14.69
C ARG A 55 22.85 -4.51 -14.37
N GLY A 56 23.34 -5.56 -13.69
CA GLY A 56 24.75 -5.68 -13.29
C GLY A 56 25.14 -4.86 -12.06
N ARG A 57 24.22 -4.13 -11.43
CA ARG A 57 24.47 -3.34 -10.21
C ARG A 57 24.01 -4.13 -8.99
N LYS A 58 24.86 -4.21 -7.97
CA LYS A 58 24.55 -4.85 -6.69
C LYS A 58 23.62 -3.96 -5.88
N LEU A 59 22.50 -4.52 -5.46
CA LEU A 59 21.52 -3.87 -4.60
C LEU A 59 21.46 -4.58 -3.26
N HIS A 60 21.30 -3.79 -2.20
CA HIS A 60 21.07 -4.26 -0.85
C HIS A 60 19.60 -4.01 -0.48
N GLY A 61 18.90 -5.08 -0.11
CA GLY A 61 17.50 -5.06 0.26
C GLY A 61 17.33 -4.96 1.77
N THR A 62 16.47 -4.05 2.22
CA THR A 62 15.95 -3.97 3.59
C THR A 62 14.47 -4.30 3.55
N THR A 63 14.06 -5.39 4.21
CA THR A 63 12.66 -5.75 4.32
C THR A 63 12.02 -4.97 5.47
N VAL A 64 10.96 -4.22 5.17
CA VAL A 64 10.15 -3.47 6.14
C VAL A 64 8.77 -4.09 6.18
N LYS A 65 8.34 -4.50 7.37
CA LYS A 65 6.98 -5.01 7.59
C LYS A 65 6.03 -3.86 7.82
N LEU A 66 4.81 -3.99 7.30
CA LEU A 66 3.74 -3.08 7.63
C LEU A 66 3.30 -3.33 9.09
N PRO A 67 2.86 -2.29 9.83
CA PRO A 67 2.30 -2.48 11.16
C PRO A 67 1.03 -3.35 11.11
N GLU A 68 0.73 -4.08 12.19
CA GLU A 68 -0.31 -5.12 12.19
C GLU A 68 -1.72 -4.60 11.84
N GLN A 69 -2.00 -3.32 12.07
CA GLN A 69 -3.30 -2.72 11.73
C GLN A 69 -3.42 -2.36 10.23
N TYR A 70 -2.33 -2.46 9.48
CA TYR A 70 -2.24 -2.04 8.09
C TYR A 70 -2.02 -3.23 7.16
N ARG A 71 -2.53 -3.10 5.94
CA ARG A 71 -2.21 -4.01 4.83
C ARG A 71 -1.89 -3.21 3.57
N GLY A 72 -0.94 -3.72 2.80
CA GLY A 72 -0.62 -3.21 1.48
C GLY A 72 -1.56 -3.80 0.44
N VAL A 73 -2.02 -2.99 -0.51
CA VAL A 73 -2.92 -3.43 -1.59
C VAL A 73 -2.42 -2.90 -2.92
N VAL A 74 -2.33 -3.77 -3.92
CA VAL A 74 -2.10 -3.40 -5.32
C VAL A 74 -3.45 -3.32 -6.00
N MET A 75 -3.79 -2.15 -6.52
CA MET A 75 -5.08 -1.89 -7.17
C MET A 75 -4.87 -1.50 -8.64
N GLU A 76 -5.82 -1.89 -9.48
CA GLU A 76 -5.92 -1.45 -10.86
C GLU A 76 -7.25 -0.72 -11.06
N ARG A 77 -7.24 0.39 -11.80
CA ARG A 77 -8.47 1.10 -12.14
C ARG A 77 -9.29 0.23 -13.08
N SER A 78 -10.52 -0.08 -12.68
CA SER A 78 -11.47 -0.77 -13.52
C SER A 78 -12.17 0.21 -14.46
N ALA A 79 -12.51 -0.26 -15.66
CA ALA A 79 -13.27 0.52 -16.64
C ALA A 79 -14.75 0.69 -16.25
N LYS A 80 -15.22 -0.01 -15.22
CA LYS A 80 -16.60 0.09 -14.72
C LYS A 80 -16.76 1.38 -13.90
N VAL A 81 -17.94 1.98 -14.03
CA VAL A 81 -18.38 3.12 -13.23
C VAL A 81 -19.57 2.66 -12.41
N GLU A 82 -19.55 2.90 -11.11
CA GLU A 82 -20.69 2.64 -10.23
C GLU A 82 -21.46 3.94 -9.99
N THR A 83 -22.79 3.90 -10.10
CA THR A 83 -23.66 5.00 -9.69
C THR A 83 -24.16 4.75 -8.27
N GLN A 84 -23.85 5.66 -7.35
CA GLN A 84 -24.35 5.63 -5.98
C GLN A 84 -25.34 6.78 -5.76
N GLN A 85 -26.51 6.47 -5.18
CA GLN A 85 -27.46 7.48 -4.74
C GLN A 85 -26.95 8.09 -3.44
N LEU A 86 -26.81 9.41 -3.39
CA LEU A 86 -26.56 10.12 -2.14
C LEU A 86 -27.87 10.12 -1.33
N GLU A 87 -27.86 9.54 -0.12
CA GLU A 87 -28.95 9.73 0.83
C GLU A 87 -29.00 11.21 1.21
N GLY A 88 -29.94 11.94 0.62
CA GLY A 88 -30.30 13.28 1.06
C GLY A 88 -31.21 13.17 2.29
N GLU A 89 -30.83 13.81 3.38
CA GLU A 89 -31.73 14.02 4.53
C GLU A 89 -32.89 14.96 4.10
N GLY A 90 -33.95 14.40 3.51
CA GLY A 90 -35.18 15.14 3.19
C GLY A 90 -36.05 14.47 2.12
N GLU A 91 -37.36 14.38 2.39
CA GLU A 91 -38.38 13.65 1.61
C GLU A 91 -38.64 14.17 0.17
N GLU A 92 -37.88 15.13 -0.35
CA GLU A 92 -38.05 15.67 -1.72
C GLU A 92 -36.74 15.90 -2.50
N ALA A 93 -35.62 15.28 -2.13
CA ALA A 93 -34.39 15.38 -2.90
C ALA A 93 -34.34 14.28 -3.98
N GLU A 94 -34.58 14.66 -5.24
CA GLU A 94 -34.18 13.87 -6.41
C GLU A 94 -32.64 13.74 -6.35
N GLY A 95 -32.15 12.64 -5.76
CA GLY A 95 -30.75 12.50 -5.39
C GLY A 95 -29.82 12.50 -6.61
N ASP A 96 -28.86 13.42 -6.63
CA ASP A 96 -27.76 13.43 -7.60
C ASP A 96 -27.08 12.04 -7.62
N LEU A 97 -27.17 11.34 -8.75
CA LEU A 97 -26.39 10.14 -9.01
C LEU A 97 -24.93 10.54 -9.18
N VAL A 98 -24.05 10.02 -8.32
CA VAL A 98 -22.61 10.23 -8.45
C VAL A 98 -21.98 9.03 -9.13
N GLU A 99 -21.28 9.29 -10.22
CA GLU A 99 -20.43 8.31 -10.91
C GLU A 99 -19.11 8.12 -10.16
N LEU A 100 -18.91 6.94 -9.60
CA LEU A 100 -17.70 6.54 -8.88
C LEU A 100 -16.80 5.72 -9.81
N GLY A 101 -15.52 6.10 -9.87
CA GLY A 101 -14.51 5.26 -10.52
C GLY A 101 -14.25 4.01 -9.68
N THR A 102 -14.24 2.83 -10.29
CA THR A 102 -14.01 1.58 -9.57
C THR A 102 -12.52 1.20 -9.56
N MET A 103 -12.02 0.73 -8.42
CA MET A 103 -10.68 0.16 -8.25
C MET A 103 -10.79 -1.31 -7.90
N GLU A 104 -10.10 -2.17 -8.64
CA GLU A 104 -10.06 -3.62 -8.39
C GLU A 104 -8.78 -3.99 -7.67
N THR A 105 -8.91 -4.70 -6.55
CA THR A 105 -7.76 -5.27 -5.84
C THR A 105 -7.16 -6.46 -6.60
N LYS A 106 -5.87 -6.38 -6.93
CA LYS A 106 -5.14 -7.44 -7.65
C LYS A 106 -4.26 -8.29 -6.75
N ALA A 107 -3.68 -7.70 -5.71
CA ALA A 107 -2.82 -8.39 -4.77
C ALA A 107 -2.75 -7.65 -3.43
N GLU A 108 -2.31 -8.36 -2.41
CA GLU A 108 -2.02 -7.80 -1.09
C GLU A 108 -0.58 -8.11 -0.70
N PHE A 109 0.01 -7.27 0.15
CA PHE A 109 1.33 -7.48 0.71
C PHE A 109 1.38 -7.00 2.16
N ASP A 110 2.14 -7.71 2.98
CA ASP A 110 2.32 -7.39 4.41
C ASP A 110 3.71 -6.77 4.67
N GLU A 111 4.59 -6.83 3.67
CA GLU A 111 5.94 -6.29 3.73
C GLU A 111 6.39 -5.74 2.38
N MET A 112 7.34 -4.82 2.43
CA MET A 112 8.00 -4.24 1.27
C MET A 112 9.51 -4.42 1.41
N VAL A 113 10.19 -4.63 0.28
CA VAL A 113 11.65 -4.64 0.23
C VAL A 113 12.13 -3.34 -0.41
N ILE A 114 12.86 -2.55 0.37
CA ILE A 114 13.49 -1.29 -0.08
C ILE A 114 14.91 -1.61 -0.52
N TRP A 115 15.24 -1.30 -1.77
CA TRP A 115 16.52 -1.60 -2.36
C TRP A 115 17.39 -0.35 -2.46
N GLY A 116 18.60 -0.41 -1.91
CA GLY A 116 19.63 0.62 -2.03
C GLY A 116 20.80 0.16 -2.90
N HIS A 117 21.45 1.10 -3.60
CA HIS A 117 22.69 0.83 -4.33
C HIS A 117 23.87 0.96 -3.35
N GLU A 118 24.71 -0.08 -3.26
CA GLU A 118 25.92 -0.17 -2.41
C GLU A 118 25.71 -0.06 -0.88
N ALA A 119 24.61 0.51 -0.41
CA ALA A 119 24.22 0.58 0.99
C ALA A 119 22.81 0.01 1.20
N SER A 120 22.60 -0.63 2.36
CA SER A 120 21.27 -0.98 2.84
C SER A 120 20.51 0.29 3.23
N ALA A 121 19.19 0.30 3.05
CA ALA A 121 18.36 1.35 3.63
C ALA A 121 18.48 1.28 5.16
N GLU A 122 19.06 2.32 5.76
CA GLU A 122 19.18 2.44 7.21
C GLU A 122 17.87 3.00 7.77
N ALA A 123 17.28 2.31 8.74
CA ALA A 123 15.97 2.69 9.29
C ALA A 123 15.92 4.13 9.82
N ALA A 124 17.03 4.63 10.37
CA ALA A 124 17.10 5.97 10.93
C ALA A 124 17.11 7.12 9.90
N SER A 125 17.41 6.84 8.62
CA SER A 125 17.61 7.88 7.60
C SER A 125 16.80 7.66 6.32
N ASP A 126 16.38 6.43 6.02
CA ASP A 126 15.62 6.14 4.81
C ASP A 126 14.17 6.66 4.92
N PRO A 127 13.73 7.53 3.99
CA PRO A 127 12.41 8.16 4.08
C PRO A 127 11.25 7.17 3.98
N TYR A 128 11.43 6.05 3.27
CA TYR A 128 10.37 5.06 3.10
C TYR A 128 10.23 4.18 4.34
N VAL A 129 11.36 3.77 4.94
CA VAL A 129 11.35 3.05 6.22
C VAL A 129 10.67 3.91 7.29
N ARG A 130 11.12 5.17 7.45
CA ARG A 130 10.55 6.09 8.44
C ARG A 130 9.08 6.40 8.21
N SER A 131 8.64 6.47 6.95
CA SER A 131 7.22 6.69 6.65
C SER A 131 6.35 5.52 7.13
N ILE A 132 6.85 4.29 7.09
CA ILE A 132 6.09 3.12 7.53
C ILE A 132 6.17 2.96 9.05
N GLU A 133 7.37 3.12 9.62
CA GLU A 133 7.60 2.85 11.05
C GLU A 133 7.18 4.01 11.94
N GLU A 134 7.38 5.26 11.52
CA GLU A 134 7.13 6.45 12.35
C GLU A 134 5.83 7.15 11.95
N TRP A 135 5.67 7.49 10.66
CA TRP A 135 4.57 8.36 10.24
C TRP A 135 3.19 7.72 10.43
N LEU A 136 3.04 6.42 10.18
CA LEU A 136 1.77 5.72 10.41
C LEU A 136 1.32 5.80 11.87
N GLY A 137 2.25 5.63 12.82
CA GLY A 137 1.94 5.74 14.25
C GLY A 137 1.65 7.18 14.69
N VAL A 138 2.34 8.17 14.12
CA VAL A 138 2.07 9.59 14.37
C VAL A 138 0.69 9.98 13.84
N ALA A 139 0.36 9.58 12.62
CA ALA A 139 -0.94 9.86 12.02
C ALA A 139 -2.08 9.21 12.83
N GLU A 140 -1.91 7.96 13.25
CA GLU A 140 -2.87 7.28 14.13
C GLU A 140 -3.07 8.05 15.44
N SER A 141 -1.99 8.50 16.07
CA SER A 141 -2.07 9.26 17.33
C SER A 141 -2.82 10.58 17.17
N ILE A 142 -2.56 11.34 16.10
CA ILE A 142 -3.20 12.63 15.80
C ILE A 142 -4.70 12.46 15.52
N HIS A 143 -5.07 11.40 14.81
CA HIS A 143 -6.44 11.18 14.35
C HIS A 143 -7.23 10.20 15.23
N SER A 144 -6.65 9.74 16.34
CA SER A 144 -7.37 8.93 17.32
C SER A 144 -8.43 9.76 18.03
N TYR A 145 -9.63 9.18 18.20
CA TYR A 145 -10.65 9.78 19.05
C TYR A 145 -10.37 9.40 20.51
N SER A 146 -10.52 10.37 21.41
CA SER A 146 -10.49 10.06 22.85
C SER A 146 -11.62 9.07 23.16
N PRO A 147 -11.35 8.00 23.92
CA PRO A 147 -12.42 7.11 24.37
C PRO A 147 -13.42 7.95 25.17
N GLU A 148 -14.72 7.76 24.94
CA GLU A 148 -15.74 8.42 25.76
C GLU A 148 -15.47 8.08 27.23
N GLU A 149 -15.30 9.11 28.05
CA GLU A 149 -15.26 8.94 29.50
C GLU A 149 -16.62 8.36 29.91
N THR A 150 -16.67 7.05 30.14
CA THR A 150 -17.82 6.42 30.76
C THR A 150 -17.95 7.02 32.14
N ARG A 151 -18.74 8.08 32.25
CA ARG A 151 -19.06 8.73 33.52
C ARG A 151 -19.95 7.75 34.29
N THR A 152 -19.31 6.79 34.96
CA THR A 152 -19.95 5.96 35.98
C THR A 152 -20.30 6.91 37.13
N GLY A 153 -21.51 7.47 37.06
CA GLY A 153 -22.12 8.15 38.18
C GLY A 153 -22.29 7.16 39.32
N ALA A 154 -21.57 7.41 40.42
CA ALA A 154 -21.93 6.93 41.74
C ALA A 154 -22.60 8.08 42.50
#